data_AF-A0A7C7C1Q4-F1
#
_entry.id   AF-A0A7C7C1Q4-F1
#
_cell.length_a   1.000
_cell.length_b   1.000
_cell.length_c   1.000
_cell.angle_alpha   90.00
_cell.angle_beta   90.00
_cell.angle_gamma   90.00
#
_symmetry.space_group_name_H-M   'P 1'
#
loop_
_entity.id
_entity.type
_entity.pdbx_description
1 polymer ?
#
loop_
_entity_poly.entity_id
_entity_poly.type
_entity_poly.pdbx_seq_one_letter_code
_entity_poly.pdbx_strand_id
1 'polypeptide(L)'
;MTITKLIALERGNTANSNGADVANTVNQIIDGEQLINDLSQAYEFSTVALFKASLIEFPDGKTIRLLDRGADFTKIIGTGTANGFNIIASTSVSQSIDLINESPVNVKQWGATGDGVTDDRLAIFAAMDYVSAISGTLYFPIGDYRMTAGYTNSGANNDIRLLGEGVNRENLKTPQVGSTITLDSTNPGTFFYKQSSRHFLQVEGMIFRSAQYAGNRKYFIFDSGGAVHNFQNVNFENVEKPINYTANCYFQNAAFRDVQFRASGTFHSESNSIIGTLLLLDNVNHESTVPLNSDKVVCDLRGIREIQGTNFLLEGSLAETGWTIIRT
;
A
#
# COMPACT_ATOMS: atom_id res chain seq x y z
N MET A 1 -2.53 -0.29 35.90
CA MET A 1 -2.03 1.10 35.89
C MET A 1 -2.02 1.51 34.42
N THR A 2 -2.96 2.24 33.85
CA THR A 2 -3.89 3.25 34.37
C THR A 2 -5.19 3.13 33.55
N ILE A 3 -6.28 2.70 34.18
CA ILE A 3 -7.63 2.81 33.60
C ILE A 3 -8.10 4.21 33.98
N THR A 4 -8.30 5.10 33.01
CA THR A 4 -8.92 6.39 33.27
C THR A 4 -9.81 6.79 32.10
N LYS A 5 -11.11 6.54 32.28
CA LYS A 5 -12.09 7.62 32.19
C LYS A 5 -13.28 7.28 33.09
N LEU A 6 -13.13 7.67 34.35
CA LEU A 6 -14.23 7.97 35.24
C LEU A 6 -14.82 9.31 34.79
N ILE A 7 -16.09 9.36 34.41
CA ILE A 7 -16.86 10.60 34.44
C ILE A 7 -17.95 10.39 35.49
N ALA A 8 -17.62 10.74 36.73
CA ALA A 8 -18.59 11.02 37.77
C ALA A 8 -18.34 12.47 38.19
N LEU A 9 -19.31 13.34 37.95
CA LEU A 9 -19.37 14.67 38.55
C LEU A 9 -20.62 14.69 39.41
N GLU A 10 -20.39 14.62 40.72
CA GLU A 10 -21.37 14.80 41.78
C GLU A 10 -21.88 16.26 41.82
N ARG A 11 -23.13 16.48 42.23
CA ARG A 11 -23.49 17.11 43.52
C ARG A 11 -24.96 17.59 43.56
N GLY A 12 -25.64 17.29 44.67
CA GLY A 12 -26.78 18.09 45.13
C GLY A 12 -27.98 17.29 45.64
N ASN A 13 -27.88 16.70 46.83
CA ASN A 13 -29.04 16.26 47.60
C ASN A 13 -29.63 17.45 48.37
N THR A 14 -30.88 17.85 48.11
CA THR A 14 -31.87 18.26 49.13
C THR A 14 -33.29 18.19 48.55
N ALA A 15 -34.19 17.53 49.27
CA ALA A 15 -35.59 17.23 48.95
C ALA A 15 -36.50 18.44 48.65
N ASN A 16 -37.54 18.26 47.81
CA ASN A 16 -38.96 18.40 48.21
C ASN A 16 -39.96 17.95 47.12
N SER A 17 -41.14 17.59 47.59
CA SER A 17 -42.36 17.04 46.99
C SER A 17 -42.96 17.66 45.71
N ASN A 18 -43.65 16.78 44.97
CA ASN A 18 -44.84 17.02 44.13
C ASN A 18 -44.72 18.00 42.95
N GLY A 19 -44.59 17.45 41.74
CA GLY A 19 -44.85 18.15 40.50
C GLY A 19 -44.49 17.29 39.29
N ALA A 20 -45.46 17.03 38.43
CA ALA A 20 -45.25 16.38 37.14
C ALA A 20 -44.30 17.21 36.24
N ASP A 21 -43.61 16.51 35.35
CA ASP A 21 -42.75 16.99 34.26
C ASP A 21 -41.48 17.76 34.66
N VAL A 22 -40.31 17.13 34.46
CA VAL A 22 -39.25 17.54 33.51
C VAL A 22 -38.11 16.52 33.60
N ALA A 23 -37.69 16.00 32.44
CA ALA A 23 -36.47 15.21 32.19
C ALA A 23 -36.48 13.71 32.56
N ASN A 24 -37.35 12.93 31.91
CA ASN A 24 -37.08 11.52 31.65
C ASN A 24 -36.17 11.36 30.42
N THR A 25 -35.11 12.17 30.32
CA THR A 25 -33.99 11.88 29.42
C THR A 25 -33.17 10.84 30.17
N VAL A 26 -33.50 9.58 29.92
CA VAL A 26 -32.65 8.45 30.28
C VAL A 26 -31.33 8.65 29.53
N ASN A 27 -30.42 9.45 30.10
CA ASN A 27 -29.00 9.19 29.97
C ASN A 27 -28.79 7.87 30.71
N GLN A 28 -29.19 6.77 30.06
CA GLN A 28 -28.82 5.44 30.49
C GLN A 28 -27.31 5.48 30.51
N ILE A 29 -26.73 5.42 31.70
CA ILE A 29 -25.35 4.97 31.84
C ILE A 29 -25.41 3.56 31.26
N ILE A 30 -25.05 3.44 29.98
CA ILE A 30 -24.95 2.14 29.33
C ILE A 30 -23.79 1.47 30.06
N ASP A 31 -24.12 0.55 30.96
CA ASP A 31 -23.11 -0.25 31.65
C ASP A 31 -22.30 -1.03 30.60
N GLY A 32 -21.06 -1.37 30.90
CA GLY A 32 -20.18 -2.08 29.97
C GLY A 32 -20.81 -3.36 29.41
N GLU A 33 -21.64 -4.04 30.19
CA GLU A 33 -22.40 -5.22 29.76
C GLU A 33 -23.49 -4.94 28.73
N GLN A 34 -24.14 -3.76 28.79
CA GLN A 34 -25.12 -3.35 27.80
C GLN A 34 -24.44 -3.02 26.47
N LEU A 35 -23.25 -2.39 26.48
CA LEU A 35 -22.47 -2.16 25.27
C LEU A 35 -21.95 -3.46 24.64
N ILE A 36 -21.68 -4.50 25.41
CA ILE A 36 -21.23 -5.80 24.86
C ILE A 36 -22.34 -6.45 24.02
N ASN A 37 -23.57 -6.41 24.52
CA ASN A 37 -24.72 -7.09 23.90
C ASN A 37 -25.51 -6.23 22.90
N ASP A 38 -25.30 -4.91 22.90
CA ASP A 38 -25.90 -4.01 21.91
C ASP A 38 -25.18 -4.10 20.57
N LEU A 39 -25.76 -4.79 19.58
CA LEU A 39 -25.19 -4.93 18.24
C LEU A 39 -25.23 -3.62 17.41
N SER A 40 -25.98 -2.60 17.84
CA SER A 40 -26.11 -1.33 17.10
C SER A 40 -24.94 -0.37 17.32
N GLN A 41 -24.14 -0.61 18.35
CA GLN A 41 -22.97 0.21 18.70
C GLN A 41 -21.68 -0.61 18.57
N ALA A 42 -20.58 0.02 18.19
CA ALA A 42 -19.27 -0.64 18.19
C ALA A 42 -18.69 -0.71 19.61
N TYR A 43 -17.92 -1.76 19.91
CA TYR A 43 -17.06 -1.80 21.10
C TYR A 43 -15.62 -1.46 20.69
N GLU A 44 -14.98 -0.53 21.39
CA GLU A 44 -13.66 -0.03 20.99
C GLU A 44 -12.51 -0.67 21.78
N PHE A 45 -11.45 -1.06 21.08
CA PHE A 45 -10.15 -1.34 21.67
C PHE A 45 -9.10 -0.38 21.12
N SER A 46 -8.24 0.12 22.01
CA SER A 46 -7.15 1.01 21.58
C SER A 46 -6.12 0.31 20.71
N THR A 47 -5.92 -1.00 20.91
CA THR A 47 -4.99 -1.79 20.10
C THR A 47 -5.49 -3.20 19.81
N VAL A 48 -4.99 -3.80 18.72
CA VAL A 48 -5.17 -5.23 18.43
C VAL A 48 -4.72 -6.09 19.62
N ALA A 49 -3.61 -5.72 20.28
CA ALA A 49 -3.10 -6.48 21.42
C ALA A 49 -4.09 -6.50 22.61
N LEU A 50 -4.77 -5.38 22.87
CA LEU A 50 -5.80 -5.30 23.91
C LEU A 50 -7.03 -6.14 23.56
N PHE A 51 -7.47 -6.14 22.29
CA PHE A 51 -8.53 -7.04 21.84
C PHE A 51 -8.13 -8.51 22.06
N LYS A 52 -6.92 -8.90 21.62
CA LYS A 52 -6.46 -10.29 21.73
C LYS A 52 -6.41 -10.77 23.18
N ALA A 53 -5.98 -9.91 24.10
CA ALA A 53 -5.88 -10.22 25.52
C ALA A 53 -7.23 -10.19 26.27
N SER A 54 -8.28 -9.58 25.68
CA SER A 54 -9.59 -9.42 26.33
C SER A 54 -10.20 -10.76 26.73
N LEU A 55 -10.75 -10.82 27.94
CA LEU A 55 -11.54 -11.94 28.45
C LEU A 55 -13.03 -11.85 28.07
N ILE A 56 -13.44 -10.78 27.40
CA ILE A 56 -14.83 -10.56 26.98
C ILE A 56 -15.11 -11.43 25.76
N GLU A 57 -16.10 -12.31 25.87
CA GLU A 57 -16.70 -12.98 24.71
C GLU A 57 -17.83 -12.11 24.16
N PHE A 58 -17.72 -11.72 22.90
CA PHE A 58 -18.71 -10.89 22.23
C PHE A 58 -19.75 -11.74 21.51
N PRO A 59 -21.02 -11.30 21.43
CA PRO A 59 -22.01 -11.97 20.59
C PRO A 59 -21.61 -11.90 19.11
N ASP A 60 -21.98 -12.92 18.35
CA ASP A 60 -21.73 -12.94 16.92
C ASP A 60 -22.43 -11.76 16.22
N GLY A 61 -21.75 -11.17 15.23
CA GLY A 61 -22.19 -9.94 14.56
C GLY A 61 -21.82 -8.65 15.29
N LYS A 62 -21.23 -8.70 16.49
CA LYS A 62 -20.78 -7.51 17.21
C LYS A 62 -19.69 -6.76 16.44
N THR A 63 -19.88 -5.47 16.22
CA THR A 63 -18.84 -4.59 15.67
C THR A 63 -17.81 -4.23 16.73
N ILE A 64 -16.55 -4.43 16.39
CA ILE A 64 -15.37 -4.12 17.20
C ILE A 64 -14.51 -3.10 16.45
N ARG A 65 -14.34 -1.90 17.01
CA ARG A 65 -13.45 -0.87 16.47
C ARG A 65 -12.05 -1.06 17.02
N LEU A 66 -11.06 -1.24 16.14
CA LEU A 66 -9.64 -1.26 16.52
C LEU A 66 -9.00 0.07 16.15
N LEU A 67 -8.70 0.90 17.15
CA LEU A 67 -8.26 2.27 16.94
C LEU A 67 -6.85 2.37 16.33
N ASP A 68 -5.95 1.45 16.65
CA ASP A 68 -4.61 1.35 16.05
C ASP A 68 -4.63 0.91 14.57
N ARG A 69 -5.71 0.28 14.12
CA ARG A 69 -5.97 -0.03 12.71
C ARG A 69 -6.81 1.04 12.01
N GLY A 70 -7.58 1.82 12.77
CA GLY A 70 -8.56 2.74 12.22
C GLY A 70 -9.69 2.02 11.46
N ALA A 71 -10.06 0.81 11.89
CA ALA A 71 -11.01 -0.05 11.19
C ALA A 71 -12.03 -0.70 12.12
N ASP A 72 -13.17 -1.06 11.53
CA ASP A 72 -14.21 -1.86 12.14
C ASP A 72 -14.06 -3.32 11.72
N PHE A 73 -14.29 -4.21 12.68
CA PHE A 73 -14.30 -5.65 12.48
C PHE A 73 -15.61 -6.21 13.02
N THR A 74 -16.11 -7.28 12.41
CA THR A 74 -17.29 -8.00 12.89
C THR A 74 -16.86 -9.27 13.60
N LYS A 75 -17.41 -9.51 14.79
CA LYS A 75 -17.30 -10.82 15.46
C LYS A 75 -17.94 -11.90 14.59
N ILE A 76 -17.15 -12.88 14.14
CA ILE A 76 -17.60 -13.99 13.29
C ILE A 76 -17.91 -15.25 14.10
N ILE A 77 -18.77 -16.11 13.58
CA ILE A 77 -19.06 -17.42 14.18
C ILE A 77 -17.79 -18.29 14.14
N GLY A 78 -17.43 -18.90 15.27
CA GLY A 78 -16.20 -19.69 15.40
C GLY A 78 -14.94 -18.83 15.37
N THR A 79 -13.85 -19.37 14.81
CA THR A 79 -12.54 -18.68 14.77
C THR A 79 -12.07 -18.31 13.35
N GLY A 80 -12.69 -18.84 12.30
CA GLY A 80 -12.12 -18.76 10.94
C GLY A 80 -10.67 -19.26 10.87
N THR A 81 -9.98 -18.96 9.76
CA THR A 81 -8.52 -19.13 9.64
C THR A 81 -7.85 -17.78 9.89
N ALA A 82 -7.57 -17.48 11.16
CA ALA A 82 -6.93 -16.23 11.53
C ALA A 82 -5.57 -16.07 10.86
N ASN A 83 -5.37 -14.94 10.19
CA ASN A 83 -4.12 -14.59 9.51
C ASN A 83 -3.41 -13.40 10.19
N GLY A 84 -4.01 -12.80 11.22
CA GLY A 84 -3.44 -11.69 11.96
C GLY A 84 -3.55 -10.33 11.25
N PHE A 85 -4.17 -10.30 10.07
CA PHE A 85 -4.42 -9.11 9.27
C PHE A 85 -5.93 -8.83 9.26
N ASN A 86 -6.68 -9.33 8.27
CA ASN A 86 -8.13 -9.13 8.22
C ASN A 86 -8.90 -10.05 9.17
N ILE A 87 -8.39 -11.25 9.50
CA ILE A 87 -9.01 -12.12 10.52
C ILE A 87 -8.10 -12.18 11.75
N ILE A 88 -8.58 -11.65 12.86
CA ILE A 88 -7.82 -11.54 14.12
C ILE A 88 -8.46 -12.45 15.17
N ALA A 89 -7.70 -13.44 15.65
CA ALA A 89 -8.10 -14.31 16.75
C ALA A 89 -7.74 -13.72 18.12
N SER A 90 -8.66 -13.87 19.08
CA SER A 90 -8.34 -13.66 20.50
C SER A 90 -7.37 -14.73 20.99
N THR A 91 -6.51 -14.36 21.95
CA THR A 91 -5.61 -15.28 22.64
C THR A 91 -6.15 -15.77 23.98
N SER A 92 -7.24 -15.16 24.48
CA SER A 92 -7.80 -15.46 25.79
C SER A 92 -9.16 -16.16 25.74
N VAL A 93 -9.93 -15.96 24.67
CA VAL A 93 -11.22 -16.63 24.45
C VAL A 93 -11.32 -17.16 23.01
N SER A 94 -12.11 -18.22 22.80
CA SER A 94 -12.21 -18.91 21.50
C SER A 94 -13.08 -18.13 20.50
N GLN A 95 -12.54 -17.02 20.00
CA GLN A 95 -13.30 -16.03 19.24
C GLN A 95 -12.40 -15.35 18.20
N SER A 96 -12.97 -14.92 17.07
CA SER A 96 -12.25 -14.13 16.08
C SER A 96 -13.12 -13.04 15.46
N ILE A 97 -12.47 -11.98 15.02
CA ILE A 97 -13.11 -10.85 14.33
C ILE A 97 -12.58 -10.80 12.89
N ASP A 98 -13.43 -10.44 11.94
CA ASP A 98 -13.09 -10.26 10.52
C ASP A 98 -13.28 -8.81 10.11
N LEU A 99 -12.35 -8.28 9.34
CA LEU A 99 -12.33 -6.88 8.90
C LEU A 99 -13.56 -6.58 8.05
N ILE A 100 -14.27 -5.52 8.39
CA ILE A 100 -15.28 -4.94 7.52
C ILE A 100 -14.53 -4.16 6.44
N ASN A 101 -14.22 -4.85 5.34
CA ASN A 101 -13.42 -4.28 4.26
C ASN A 101 -14.14 -3.10 3.59
N GLU A 102 -13.39 -2.02 3.40
CA GLU A 102 -13.80 -0.86 2.61
C GLU A 102 -13.22 -0.95 1.19
N SER A 103 -13.78 -0.16 0.28
CA SER A 103 -13.22 0.06 -1.06
C SER A 103 -12.96 1.56 -1.25
N PRO A 104 -11.69 2.00 -1.42
CA PRO A 104 -10.50 1.19 -1.61
C PRO A 104 -10.02 0.50 -0.31
N VAL A 105 -9.30 -0.61 -0.46
CA VAL A 105 -8.73 -1.37 0.67
C VAL A 105 -7.54 -0.62 1.22
N ASN A 106 -7.54 -0.26 2.50
CA ASN A 106 -6.49 0.55 3.12
C ASN A 106 -5.44 -0.34 3.83
N VAL A 107 -4.17 -0.23 3.44
CA VAL A 107 -3.08 -1.03 4.03
C VAL A 107 -2.94 -0.92 5.55
N LYS A 108 -3.32 0.22 6.15
CA LYS A 108 -3.24 0.41 7.61
C LYS A 108 -4.29 -0.41 8.37
N GLN A 109 -5.46 -0.63 7.76
CA GLN A 109 -6.50 -1.50 8.31
C GLN A 109 -6.03 -2.97 8.33
N TRP A 110 -5.15 -3.33 7.39
CA TRP A 110 -4.48 -4.63 7.31
C TRP A 110 -3.23 -4.73 8.20
N GLY A 111 -2.89 -3.66 8.93
CA GLY A 111 -1.82 -3.65 9.92
C GLY A 111 -0.46 -3.15 9.45
N ALA A 112 -0.37 -2.56 8.25
CA ALA A 112 0.80 -1.79 7.87
C ALA A 112 0.89 -0.52 8.73
N THR A 113 2.08 -0.19 9.21
CA THR A 113 2.34 0.98 10.06
C THR A 113 2.66 2.23 9.25
N GLY A 114 3.45 2.09 8.18
CA GLY A 114 3.94 3.22 7.39
C GLY A 114 4.87 4.15 8.16
N ASP A 115 5.61 3.63 9.15
CA ASP A 115 6.48 4.39 10.05
C ASP A 115 7.95 4.50 9.58
N GLY A 116 8.30 3.86 8.46
CA GLY A 116 9.65 3.79 7.88
C GLY A 116 10.61 2.82 8.57
N VAL A 117 10.18 2.12 9.63
CA VAL A 117 11.02 1.27 10.48
C VAL A 117 10.50 -0.18 10.52
N THR A 118 9.21 -0.35 10.73
CA THR A 118 8.54 -1.64 10.81
C THR A 118 8.50 -2.29 9.42
N ASP A 119 8.82 -3.58 9.32
CA ASP A 119 8.69 -4.31 8.05
C ASP A 119 7.20 -4.58 7.75
N ASP A 120 6.61 -3.73 6.92
CA ASP A 120 5.18 -3.73 6.58
C ASP A 120 4.82 -4.79 5.52
N ARG A 121 5.80 -5.53 4.98
CA ARG A 121 5.60 -6.39 3.82
C ARG A 121 4.48 -7.42 3.99
N LEU A 122 4.32 -8.02 5.17
CA LEU A 122 3.33 -9.09 5.35
C LEU A 122 1.89 -8.55 5.34
N ALA A 123 1.66 -7.40 5.97
CA ALA A 123 0.37 -6.72 5.92
C ALA A 123 0.04 -6.27 4.50
N ILE A 124 1.02 -5.71 3.79
CA ILE A 124 0.87 -5.29 2.39
C ILE A 124 0.63 -6.49 1.47
N PHE A 125 1.32 -7.62 1.65
CA PHE A 125 1.11 -8.83 0.86
C PHE A 125 -0.29 -9.40 1.08
N ALA A 126 -0.75 -9.50 2.33
CA ALA A 126 -2.10 -9.97 2.62
C ALA A 126 -3.17 -9.07 1.96
N ALA A 127 -2.96 -7.75 2.00
CA ALA A 127 -3.85 -6.80 1.35
C ALA A 127 -3.77 -6.88 -0.20
N MET A 128 -2.58 -7.07 -0.78
CA MET A 128 -2.41 -7.29 -2.22
C MET A 128 -3.05 -8.59 -2.68
N ASP A 129 -2.91 -9.69 -1.92
CA ASP A 129 -3.56 -10.97 -2.20
C ASP A 129 -5.08 -10.78 -2.28
N TYR A 130 -5.68 -10.14 -1.25
CA TYR A 130 -7.11 -9.84 -1.21
C TYR A 130 -7.56 -8.96 -2.38
N VAL A 131 -6.89 -7.82 -2.60
CA VAL A 131 -7.26 -6.87 -3.65
C VAL A 131 -7.13 -7.49 -5.03
N SER A 132 -6.07 -8.26 -5.27
CA SER A 132 -5.84 -8.93 -6.56
C SER A 132 -6.92 -9.98 -6.87
N ALA A 133 -7.46 -10.65 -5.85
CA ALA A 133 -8.54 -11.61 -5.99
C ALA A 133 -9.88 -10.96 -6.36
N ILE A 134 -10.08 -9.68 -6.03
CA ILE A 134 -11.30 -8.92 -6.33
C ILE A 134 -11.11 -7.88 -7.45
N SER A 135 -9.93 -7.84 -8.07
CA SER A 135 -9.56 -6.81 -9.07
C SER A 135 -9.75 -5.37 -8.57
N GLY A 136 -9.35 -5.11 -7.33
CA GLY A 136 -9.67 -3.88 -6.61
C GLY A 136 -8.56 -2.81 -6.59
N THR A 137 -8.75 -1.82 -5.71
CA THR A 137 -7.77 -0.79 -5.41
C THR A 137 -7.20 -0.98 -4.01
N LEU A 138 -5.87 -1.04 -3.91
CA LEU A 138 -5.10 -0.99 -2.69
C LEU A 138 -4.63 0.44 -2.43
N TYR A 139 -5.18 1.05 -1.39
CA TYR A 139 -4.91 2.41 -1.00
C TYR A 139 -3.84 2.49 0.11
N PHE A 140 -2.89 3.39 -0.11
CA PHE A 140 -1.76 3.69 0.76
C PHE A 140 -1.95 5.11 1.30
N PRO A 141 -2.40 5.30 2.55
CA PRO A 141 -2.32 6.60 3.21
C PRO A 141 -0.88 7.12 3.25
N ILE A 142 -0.67 8.43 3.43
CA ILE A 142 0.68 8.97 3.65
C ILE A 142 1.41 8.18 4.76
N GLY A 143 2.65 7.80 4.47
CA GLY A 143 3.51 6.97 5.30
C GLY A 143 4.71 6.47 4.50
N ASP A 144 5.72 5.97 5.21
CA ASP A 144 6.87 5.27 4.64
C ASP A 144 6.76 3.78 4.97
N TYR A 145 6.37 2.98 3.98
CA TYR A 145 6.12 1.56 4.13
C TYR A 145 7.40 0.80 3.78
N ARG A 146 8.11 0.36 4.82
CA ARG A 146 9.36 -0.38 4.65
C ARG A 146 9.06 -1.82 4.24
N MET A 147 9.69 -2.25 3.17
CA MET A 147 9.58 -3.61 2.64
C MET A 147 10.96 -4.26 2.53
N THR A 148 11.12 -5.47 3.04
CA THR A 148 12.39 -6.21 2.95
C THR A 148 12.41 -7.26 1.83
N ALA A 149 11.26 -7.52 1.20
CA ALA A 149 11.10 -8.46 0.10
C ALA A 149 9.96 -8.04 -0.85
N GLY A 150 9.94 -8.61 -2.06
CA GLY A 150 8.99 -8.27 -3.12
C GLY A 150 7.76 -9.17 -3.19
N TYR A 151 6.69 -8.65 -3.80
CA TYR A 151 5.43 -9.34 -4.07
C TYR A 151 5.37 -9.85 -5.51
N THR A 152 5.03 -11.11 -5.72
CA THR A 152 4.81 -11.69 -7.06
C THR A 152 3.32 -11.93 -7.28
N ASN A 153 2.73 -11.24 -8.25
CA ASN A 153 1.37 -11.51 -8.71
C ASN A 153 1.41 -12.52 -9.87
N SER A 154 1.02 -13.75 -9.58
CA SER A 154 0.96 -14.85 -10.55
C SER A 154 -0.45 -15.14 -11.08
N GLY A 155 -1.46 -14.36 -10.70
CA GLY A 155 -2.82 -14.54 -11.20
C GLY A 155 -3.01 -13.91 -12.58
N ALA A 156 -3.62 -14.66 -13.50
CA ALA A 156 -4.05 -14.10 -14.79
C ALA A 156 -5.34 -13.29 -14.59
N ASN A 157 -5.37 -12.06 -15.10
CA ASN A 157 -6.44 -11.07 -14.92
C ASN A 157 -6.71 -10.66 -13.48
N ASN A 158 -5.73 -10.84 -12.57
CA ASN A 158 -5.76 -10.30 -11.23
C ASN A 158 -5.30 -8.83 -11.25
N ASP A 159 -6.10 -7.99 -11.91
CA ASP A 159 -5.83 -6.57 -12.07
C ASP A 159 -5.72 -5.91 -10.71
N ILE A 160 -4.80 -4.95 -10.56
CA ILE A 160 -4.58 -4.28 -9.28
C ILE A 160 -4.23 -2.83 -9.50
N ARG A 161 -4.85 -1.96 -8.71
CA ARG A 161 -4.48 -0.55 -8.59
C ARG A 161 -3.82 -0.27 -7.26
N LEU A 162 -2.61 0.29 -7.30
CA LEU A 162 -1.91 0.86 -6.15
C LEU A 162 -2.19 2.37 -6.16
N LEU A 163 -2.86 2.87 -5.13
CA LEU A 163 -3.27 4.26 -5.02
C LEU A 163 -2.65 4.89 -3.77
N GLY A 164 -1.81 5.90 -3.95
CA GLY A 164 -1.29 6.73 -2.87
C GLY A 164 -1.86 8.14 -2.89
N GLU A 165 -1.47 8.96 -1.90
CA GLU A 165 -1.91 10.35 -1.75
C GLU A 165 -0.96 11.36 -2.40
N GLY A 166 -0.23 10.90 -3.42
CA GLY A 166 0.49 11.77 -4.34
C GLY A 166 1.87 12.19 -3.89
N VAL A 167 2.53 12.86 -4.83
CA VAL A 167 3.82 13.52 -4.73
C VAL A 167 3.67 14.98 -5.15
N ASN A 168 4.27 15.91 -4.43
CA ASN A 168 4.48 17.24 -4.97
C ASN A 168 5.66 17.21 -5.94
N ARG A 169 5.39 16.95 -7.23
CA ARG A 169 6.36 16.97 -8.33
C ARG A 169 7.23 18.24 -8.35
N GLU A 170 6.67 19.35 -7.90
CA GLU A 170 7.28 20.69 -7.90
C GLU A 170 8.03 21.05 -6.60
N ASN A 171 7.77 20.34 -5.49
CA ASN A 171 8.43 20.63 -4.22
C ASN A 171 9.66 19.73 -4.09
N LEU A 172 10.81 20.26 -4.49
CA LEU A 172 12.17 19.76 -4.24
C LEU A 172 12.53 19.54 -2.76
N LYS A 173 11.55 19.32 -1.87
CA LYS A 173 11.83 18.84 -0.52
C LYS A 173 12.59 17.52 -0.64
N THR A 174 13.73 17.47 0.02
CA THR A 174 14.56 16.27 0.16
C THR A 174 14.32 15.73 1.55
N PRO A 175 13.69 14.53 1.71
CA PRO A 175 13.01 13.71 0.70
C PRO A 175 11.58 14.20 0.35
N GLN A 176 11.02 13.72 -0.77
CA GLN A 176 9.61 13.97 -1.10
C GLN A 176 8.70 13.33 -0.05
N VAL A 177 7.58 13.99 0.23
CA VAL A 177 6.56 13.55 1.20
C VAL A 177 5.35 13.06 0.42
N GLY A 178 4.92 11.84 0.73
CA GLY A 178 3.80 11.16 0.08
C GLY A 178 3.73 9.71 0.54
N SER A 179 2.82 8.94 -0.06
CA SER A 179 2.74 7.49 0.15
C SER A 179 3.97 6.82 -0.46
N THR A 180 4.88 6.35 0.40
CA THR A 180 6.21 5.88 -0.02
C THR A 180 6.35 4.39 0.25
N ILE A 181 6.75 3.62 -0.75
CA ILE A 181 7.32 2.30 -0.54
C ILE A 181 8.85 2.44 -0.52
N THR A 182 9.47 1.99 0.58
CA THR A 182 10.92 1.90 0.69
C THR A 182 11.36 0.45 0.70
N LEU A 183 12.06 0.03 -0.36
CA LEU A 183 12.67 -1.28 -0.43
C LEU A 183 14.01 -1.30 0.32
N ASP A 184 14.02 -1.94 1.47
CA ASP A 184 15.17 -2.08 2.35
C ASP A 184 15.71 -3.52 2.30
N SER A 185 16.55 -3.77 1.30
CA SER A 185 17.31 -5.01 1.15
C SER A 185 18.66 -4.74 0.50
N THR A 186 19.71 -5.44 0.94
CA THR A 186 21.04 -5.41 0.31
C THR A 186 21.19 -6.48 -0.78
N ASN A 187 20.19 -7.36 -0.94
CA ASN A 187 20.21 -8.41 -1.94
C ASN A 187 19.87 -7.82 -3.33
N PRO A 188 20.77 -7.94 -4.33
CA PRO A 188 20.53 -7.43 -5.68
C PRO A 188 19.38 -8.14 -6.42
N GLY A 189 18.96 -9.31 -5.95
CA GLY A 189 17.81 -10.04 -6.49
C GLY A 189 16.45 -9.64 -5.92
N THR A 190 16.41 -8.74 -4.93
CA THR A 190 15.14 -8.25 -4.38
C THR A 190 14.42 -7.34 -5.39
N PHE A 191 13.10 -7.26 -5.30
CA PHE A 191 12.26 -6.37 -6.11
C PHE A 191 11.10 -5.87 -5.24
N PHE A 192 10.30 -4.93 -5.73
CA PHE A 192 9.05 -4.55 -5.08
C PHE A 192 7.87 -5.36 -5.64
N TYR A 193 7.70 -5.33 -6.96
CA TYR A 193 6.56 -5.95 -7.61
C TYR A 193 6.98 -6.74 -8.84
N LYS A 194 6.50 -7.99 -8.95
CA LYS A 194 6.65 -8.82 -10.14
C LYS A 194 5.28 -9.24 -10.66
N GLN A 195 4.98 -8.83 -11.89
CA GLN A 195 3.91 -9.41 -12.69
C GLN A 195 4.46 -10.67 -13.37
N SER A 196 4.03 -11.87 -12.95
CA SER A 196 4.45 -13.14 -13.57
C SER A 196 3.37 -13.79 -14.43
N SER A 197 2.20 -13.16 -14.54
CA SER A 197 1.10 -13.54 -15.44
C SER A 197 0.38 -12.27 -15.88
N ARG A 198 -0.27 -12.30 -17.04
CA ARG A 198 -0.92 -11.11 -17.60
C ARG A 198 -2.04 -10.60 -16.69
N HIS A 199 -1.92 -9.36 -16.22
CA HIS A 199 -2.98 -8.54 -15.61
C HIS A 199 -2.63 -7.06 -15.82
N PHE A 200 -3.56 -6.17 -15.49
CA PHE A 200 -3.35 -4.73 -15.52
C PHE A 200 -2.84 -4.21 -14.17
N LEU A 201 -1.68 -3.57 -14.18
CA LEU A 201 -1.14 -2.85 -13.02
C LEU A 201 -1.37 -1.34 -13.18
N GLN A 202 -2.14 -0.74 -12.29
CA GLN A 202 -2.25 0.71 -12.19
C GLN A 202 -1.49 1.19 -10.95
N VAL A 203 -0.70 2.25 -11.09
CA VAL A 203 0.03 2.85 -9.98
C VAL A 203 -0.17 4.36 -10.03
N GLU A 204 -0.72 4.92 -8.97
CA GLU A 204 -1.07 6.33 -8.92
C GLU A 204 -0.65 6.97 -7.61
N GLY A 205 0.03 8.11 -7.68
CA GLY A 205 0.30 8.94 -6.51
C GLY A 205 1.26 8.31 -5.49
N MET A 206 2.27 7.57 -5.96
CA MET A 206 3.21 6.82 -5.11
C MET A 206 4.65 7.31 -5.27
N ILE A 207 5.43 7.21 -4.19
CA ILE A 207 6.90 7.28 -4.21
C ILE A 207 7.45 5.85 -4.07
N PHE A 208 8.43 5.50 -4.89
CA PHE A 208 9.19 4.26 -4.77
C PHE A 208 10.65 4.58 -4.53
N ARG A 209 11.20 4.07 -3.43
CA ARG A 209 12.57 4.32 -3.01
C ARG A 209 13.31 3.03 -2.70
N SER A 210 14.61 3.07 -2.90
CA SER A 210 15.52 2.11 -2.27
C SER A 210 16.19 2.72 -1.04
N ALA A 211 16.16 2.03 0.09
CA ALA A 211 16.83 2.51 1.30
C ALA A 211 18.36 2.56 1.14
N GLN A 212 18.89 1.66 0.33
CA GLN A 212 20.30 1.59 -0.04
C GLN A 212 20.46 1.03 -1.45
N TYR A 213 21.62 1.32 -2.05
CA TYR A 213 22.02 0.69 -3.29
C TYR A 213 22.37 -0.78 -3.09
N ALA A 214 21.85 -1.63 -3.97
CA ALA A 214 22.00 -3.07 -3.99
C ALA A 214 22.28 -3.55 -5.43
N GLY A 215 23.34 -3.03 -6.06
CA GLY A 215 23.77 -3.44 -7.40
C GLY A 215 22.69 -3.25 -8.48
N ASN A 216 22.56 -4.20 -9.40
CA ASN A 216 21.64 -4.14 -10.54
C ASN A 216 20.17 -4.49 -10.21
N ARG A 217 19.69 -4.06 -9.04
CA ARG A 217 18.37 -4.45 -8.52
C ARG A 217 17.23 -3.99 -9.43
N LYS A 218 16.36 -4.93 -9.79
CA LYS A 218 15.12 -4.69 -10.55
C LYS A 218 14.00 -4.33 -9.57
N TYR A 219 13.24 -3.27 -9.82
CA TYR A 219 12.21 -2.81 -8.88
C TYR A 219 10.80 -3.29 -9.25
N PHE A 220 10.27 -2.83 -10.39
CA PHE A 220 9.12 -3.41 -11.07
C PHE A 220 9.61 -4.37 -12.15
N ILE A 221 9.06 -5.58 -12.15
CA ILE A 221 9.38 -6.64 -13.11
C ILE A 221 8.10 -7.06 -13.84
N PHE A 222 8.13 -6.94 -15.16
CA PHE A 222 7.10 -7.47 -16.05
C PHE A 222 7.66 -8.72 -16.74
N ASP A 223 7.11 -9.86 -16.36
CA ASP A 223 7.54 -11.20 -16.80
C ASP A 223 6.44 -11.89 -17.61
N SER A 224 6.86 -12.78 -18.52
CA SER A 224 6.05 -13.70 -19.32
C SER A 224 4.59 -13.26 -19.55
N GLY A 225 4.35 -12.47 -20.59
CA GLY A 225 3.01 -11.99 -20.94
C GLY A 225 2.99 -10.56 -21.44
N GLY A 226 1.79 -10.01 -21.55
CA GLY A 226 1.60 -8.60 -21.91
C GLY A 226 1.96 -7.68 -20.75
N ALA A 227 2.93 -6.79 -20.90
CA ALA A 227 3.05 -5.59 -20.06
C ALA A 227 1.83 -4.71 -20.31
N VAL A 228 0.95 -4.69 -19.32
CA VAL A 228 -0.25 -3.86 -19.27
C VAL A 228 -0.14 -3.08 -17.97
N HIS A 229 0.24 -1.82 -18.05
CA HIS A 229 0.40 -0.98 -16.87
C HIS A 229 0.14 0.50 -17.16
N ASN A 230 -0.23 1.23 -16.12
CA ASN A 230 -0.37 2.68 -16.17
C ASN A 230 0.22 3.27 -14.88
N PHE A 231 1.30 4.04 -15.02
CA PHE A 231 1.90 4.80 -13.94
C PHE A 231 1.49 6.27 -14.10
N GLN A 232 0.89 6.84 -13.07
CA GLN A 232 0.42 8.22 -13.07
C GLN A 232 0.85 8.95 -11.79
N ASN A 233 1.50 10.11 -11.89
CA ASN A 233 1.94 10.88 -10.73
C ASN A 233 2.82 10.03 -9.77
N VAL A 234 3.88 9.44 -10.32
CA VAL A 234 4.77 8.49 -9.61
C VAL A 234 6.20 9.00 -9.62
N ASN A 235 6.86 8.94 -8.48
CA ASN A 235 8.26 9.30 -8.36
C ASN A 235 9.12 8.11 -7.92
N PHE A 236 10.22 7.90 -8.63
CA PHE A 236 11.26 6.95 -8.26
C PHE A 236 12.46 7.71 -7.68
N GLU A 237 12.93 7.28 -6.51
CA GLU A 237 14.06 7.91 -5.81
C GLU A 237 15.14 6.89 -5.46
N ASN A 238 16.37 7.10 -5.92
CA ASN A 238 17.51 6.21 -5.64
C ASN A 238 17.29 4.74 -6.07
N VAL A 239 16.48 4.50 -7.09
CA VAL A 239 16.16 3.14 -7.57
C VAL A 239 17.05 2.78 -8.77
N GLU A 240 17.71 1.63 -8.74
CA GLU A 240 18.72 1.27 -9.73
C GLU A 240 18.13 0.94 -11.10
N LYS A 241 17.18 -0.01 -11.16
CA LYS A 241 16.38 -0.30 -12.36
C LYS A 241 14.89 -0.25 -12.03
N PRO A 242 14.24 0.92 -12.12
CA PRO A 242 12.83 1.08 -11.77
C PRO A 242 11.88 0.17 -12.53
N ILE A 243 11.95 0.20 -13.87
CA ILE A 243 11.02 -0.51 -14.74
C ILE A 243 11.78 -1.54 -15.57
N ASN A 244 11.43 -2.83 -15.42
CA ASN A 244 12.13 -3.93 -16.09
C ASN A 244 11.17 -4.81 -16.87
N TYR A 245 11.42 -4.97 -18.17
CA TYR A 245 10.73 -5.90 -19.05
C TYR A 245 11.67 -7.07 -19.37
N THR A 246 11.24 -8.29 -19.08
CA THR A 246 12.04 -9.50 -19.39
C THR A 246 11.96 -9.89 -20.86
N ALA A 247 12.80 -10.82 -21.30
CA ALA A 247 12.91 -11.25 -22.70
C ALA A 247 11.58 -11.64 -23.36
N ASN A 248 10.67 -12.29 -22.62
CA ASN A 248 9.39 -12.80 -23.15
C ASN A 248 8.20 -11.84 -22.90
N CYS A 249 8.45 -10.62 -22.42
CA CYS A 249 7.42 -9.63 -22.20
C CYS A 249 7.09 -8.91 -23.53
N TYR A 250 5.81 -8.66 -23.81
CA TYR A 250 5.37 -7.85 -24.96
C TYR A 250 4.46 -6.72 -24.49
N PHE A 251 4.48 -5.58 -25.15
CA PHE A 251 3.76 -4.38 -24.71
C PHE A 251 2.37 -4.36 -25.35
N GLN A 252 1.32 -4.09 -24.58
CA GLN A 252 -0.05 -3.94 -25.14
C GLN A 252 -0.71 -2.63 -24.74
N ASN A 253 -0.47 -2.18 -23.51
CA ASN A 253 -1.03 -0.94 -22.98
C ASN A 253 -0.16 -0.47 -21.81
N ALA A 254 0.99 0.10 -22.16
CA ALA A 254 1.98 0.58 -21.20
C ALA A 254 2.03 2.11 -21.26
N ALA A 255 1.79 2.79 -20.14
CA ALA A 255 1.79 4.24 -20.09
C ALA A 255 2.47 4.78 -18.82
N PHE A 256 3.19 5.88 -18.99
CA PHE A 256 3.75 6.70 -17.92
C PHE A 256 3.28 8.13 -18.11
N ARG A 257 2.61 8.69 -17.10
CA ARG A 257 2.12 10.08 -17.06
C ARG A 257 2.59 10.76 -15.79
N ASP A 258 3.23 11.92 -15.91
CA ASP A 258 3.74 12.65 -14.75
C ASP A 258 4.68 11.79 -13.88
N VAL A 259 5.65 11.14 -14.51
CA VAL A 259 6.59 10.22 -13.83
C VAL A 259 7.98 10.82 -13.75
N GLN A 260 8.54 10.89 -12.53
CA GLN A 260 9.88 11.40 -12.29
C GLN A 260 10.83 10.27 -11.85
N PHE A 261 12.00 10.21 -12.47
CA PHE A 261 13.11 9.35 -12.07
C PHE A 261 14.21 10.22 -11.47
N ARG A 262 14.22 10.36 -10.14
CA ARG A 262 15.18 11.19 -9.42
C ARG A 262 16.32 10.33 -8.89
N ALA A 263 17.54 10.66 -9.30
CA ALA A 263 18.75 9.91 -8.92
C ALA A 263 18.53 8.39 -9.07
N SER A 264 17.87 7.98 -10.15
CA SER A 264 17.40 6.61 -10.39
C SER A 264 17.75 6.19 -11.81
N GLY A 265 17.73 4.89 -12.13
CA GLY A 265 17.61 4.46 -13.53
C GLY A 265 16.25 4.85 -14.12
N THR A 266 15.93 4.39 -15.34
CA THR A 266 14.56 4.55 -15.88
C THR A 266 13.99 3.20 -16.36
N PHE A 267 14.02 2.94 -17.66
CA PHE A 267 13.46 1.77 -18.33
C PHE A 267 14.56 0.80 -18.75
N HIS A 268 14.34 -0.50 -18.52
CA HIS A 268 15.24 -1.57 -18.95
C HIS A 268 14.43 -2.68 -19.62
N SER A 269 14.60 -2.87 -20.92
CA SER A 269 13.92 -3.92 -21.68
C SER A 269 14.90 -4.96 -22.20
N GLU A 270 14.67 -6.22 -21.84
CA GLU A 270 15.32 -7.39 -22.44
C GLU A 270 14.46 -8.01 -23.54
N SER A 271 13.26 -7.45 -23.80
CA SER A 271 12.25 -8.03 -24.69
C SER A 271 12.78 -8.24 -26.12
N ASN A 272 12.50 -9.42 -26.66
CA ASN A 272 12.68 -9.76 -28.07
C ASN A 272 11.35 -9.90 -28.83
N SER A 273 10.22 -9.56 -28.19
CA SER A 273 8.87 -9.76 -28.72
C SER A 273 8.24 -8.43 -29.15
N ILE A 274 7.96 -8.29 -30.45
CA ILE A 274 7.48 -7.05 -31.10
C ILE A 274 5.95 -6.98 -31.27
N ILE A 275 5.18 -7.74 -30.49
CA ILE A 275 3.72 -7.89 -30.68
C ILE A 275 2.94 -6.79 -29.94
N GLY A 276 2.16 -5.98 -30.68
CA GLY A 276 1.08 -5.15 -30.12
C GLY A 276 1.46 -3.86 -29.40
N THR A 277 2.65 -3.31 -29.67
CA THR A 277 3.37 -2.46 -28.71
C THR A 277 3.22 -0.95 -28.94
N LEU A 278 2.42 -0.29 -28.10
CA LEU A 278 2.48 1.16 -27.87
C LEU A 278 2.98 1.41 -26.45
N LEU A 279 4.01 2.23 -26.31
CA LEU A 279 4.41 2.87 -25.06
C LEU A 279 4.10 4.36 -25.13
N LEU A 280 3.26 4.84 -24.20
CA LEU A 280 2.99 6.26 -24.03
C LEU A 280 3.86 6.83 -22.90
N LEU A 281 4.58 7.91 -23.22
CA LEU A 281 5.34 8.70 -22.27
C LEU A 281 4.81 10.14 -22.31
N ASP A 282 4.14 10.58 -21.25
CA ASP A 282 3.60 11.94 -21.14
C ASP A 282 4.16 12.60 -19.88
N ASN A 283 4.93 13.68 -20.05
CA ASN A 283 5.51 14.42 -18.94
C ASN A 283 6.39 13.54 -18.03
N VAL A 284 7.32 12.81 -18.65
CA VAL A 284 8.23 11.88 -17.99
C VAL A 284 9.63 12.47 -17.97
N ASN A 285 10.25 12.58 -16.80
CA ASN A 285 11.59 13.15 -16.67
C ASN A 285 12.54 12.29 -15.83
N HIS A 286 13.81 12.32 -16.18
CA HIS A 286 14.90 11.86 -15.33
C HIS A 286 15.76 13.05 -14.89
N GLU A 287 16.09 13.10 -13.60
CA GLU A 287 16.86 14.17 -12.98
C GLU A 287 18.00 13.62 -12.10
N SER A 288 19.06 14.41 -11.96
CA SER A 288 20.26 14.12 -11.14
C SER A 288 21.11 12.94 -11.66
N THR A 289 22.09 12.51 -10.86
CA THR A 289 22.99 11.40 -11.20
C THR A 289 22.33 10.04 -10.97
N VAL A 290 22.48 9.12 -11.93
CA VAL A 290 22.06 7.72 -11.76
C VAL A 290 22.85 7.06 -10.60
N PRO A 291 22.24 6.14 -9.83
CA PRO A 291 22.93 5.38 -8.78
C PRO A 291 24.25 4.76 -9.20
N LEU A 292 25.25 4.78 -8.30
CA LEU A 292 26.50 4.04 -8.49
C LEU A 292 26.19 2.54 -8.67
N ASN A 293 26.79 1.89 -9.68
CA ASN A 293 26.71 0.45 -9.94
C ASN A 293 25.42 -0.12 -10.55
N SER A 294 24.55 0.71 -11.16
CA SER A 294 23.69 0.18 -12.22
C SER A 294 24.55 -0.03 -13.48
N ASP A 295 24.35 -1.13 -14.21
CA ASP A 295 24.75 -1.21 -15.61
C ASP A 295 24.21 0.07 -16.25
N LYS A 296 25.11 0.89 -16.81
CA LYS A 296 24.93 2.28 -17.23
C LYS A 296 23.93 2.44 -18.39
N VAL A 297 22.75 1.85 -18.25
CA VAL A 297 21.63 1.85 -19.17
C VAL A 297 20.57 2.70 -18.51
N VAL A 298 20.49 3.94 -18.95
CA VAL A 298 19.48 4.84 -18.39
C VAL A 298 18.14 4.59 -19.03
N CYS A 299 18.09 4.15 -20.28
CA CYS A 299 16.85 3.81 -20.96
C CYS A 299 17.10 2.79 -22.08
N ASP A 300 16.59 1.57 -21.91
CA ASP A 300 16.53 0.53 -22.93
C ASP A 300 15.08 0.19 -23.24
N LEU A 301 14.66 0.49 -24.47
CA LEU A 301 13.30 0.33 -24.97
C LEU A 301 13.22 -0.70 -26.10
N ARG A 302 14.19 -1.62 -26.19
CA ARG A 302 14.16 -2.72 -27.17
C ARG A 302 12.86 -3.52 -27.05
N GLY A 303 12.37 -3.99 -28.19
CA GLY A 303 11.11 -4.73 -28.28
C GLY A 303 9.85 -3.84 -28.30
N ILE A 304 9.99 -2.51 -28.21
CA ILE A 304 8.86 -1.57 -28.35
C ILE A 304 8.81 -1.03 -29.78
N ARG A 305 7.74 -1.36 -30.52
CA ARG A 305 7.51 -0.94 -31.92
C ARG A 305 7.09 0.52 -32.06
N GLU A 306 6.27 1.04 -31.16
CA GLU A 306 5.80 2.43 -31.21
C GLU A 306 5.92 3.10 -29.84
N ILE A 307 6.53 4.29 -29.84
CA ILE A 307 6.67 5.14 -28.66
C ILE A 307 6.08 6.50 -29.00
N GLN A 308 5.09 6.93 -28.23
CA GLN A 308 4.54 8.28 -28.29
C GLN A 308 5.00 9.06 -27.06
N GLY A 309 5.77 10.12 -27.28
CA GLY A 309 6.40 10.90 -26.21
C GLY A 309 6.01 12.37 -26.28
N THR A 310 5.45 12.92 -25.20
CA THR A 310 5.22 14.36 -24.99
C THR A 310 5.95 14.77 -23.72
N ASN A 311 6.78 15.81 -23.76
CA ASN A 311 7.59 16.26 -22.61
C ASN A 311 8.40 15.13 -21.95
N PHE A 312 9.04 14.29 -22.77
CA PHE A 312 9.96 13.26 -22.32
C PHE A 312 11.39 13.80 -22.25
N LEU A 313 11.97 13.83 -21.06
CA LEU A 313 13.23 14.50 -20.78
C LEU A 313 14.20 13.58 -20.01
N LEU A 314 15.46 13.50 -20.45
CA LEU A 314 16.51 12.75 -19.76
C LEU A 314 17.66 13.71 -19.43
N GLU A 315 17.76 14.16 -18.17
CA GLU A 315 18.80 15.11 -17.71
C GLU A 315 19.76 14.48 -16.68
N GLY A 316 21.00 14.97 -16.58
CA GLY A 316 21.99 14.51 -15.60
C GLY A 316 23.41 14.45 -16.17
N SER A 317 24.44 14.31 -15.31
CA SER A 317 25.82 14.11 -15.80
C SER A 317 25.93 12.76 -16.48
N LEU A 318 25.94 12.77 -17.80
CA LEU A 318 26.19 11.61 -18.64
C LEU A 318 27.63 11.16 -18.39
N ALA A 319 27.86 9.90 -18.01
CA ALA A 319 29.22 9.35 -18.00
C ALA A 319 29.84 9.47 -19.42
N GLU A 320 31.15 9.71 -19.49
CA GLU A 320 31.90 10.11 -20.71
C GLU A 320 31.76 9.19 -21.93
N THR A 321 31.19 7.98 -21.78
CA THR A 321 30.95 7.03 -22.88
C THR A 321 29.78 6.08 -22.57
N GLY A 322 29.00 5.68 -23.59
CA GLY A 322 28.18 4.46 -23.53
C GLY A 322 26.65 4.61 -23.60
N TRP A 323 26.13 5.79 -23.92
CA TRP A 323 24.68 5.96 -24.10
C TRP A 323 24.29 5.58 -25.52
N THR A 324 23.43 4.58 -25.67
CA THR A 324 22.71 4.32 -26.92
C THR A 324 21.23 4.38 -26.60
N ILE A 325 20.52 5.36 -27.16
CA ILE A 325 19.08 5.19 -27.36
C ILE A 325 18.98 4.08 -28.40
N ILE A 326 18.84 2.83 -27.97
CA ILE A 326 18.62 1.72 -28.90
C ILE A 326 17.16 1.79 -29.31
N ARG A 327 16.88 2.64 -30.30
CA ARG A 327 15.75 2.46 -31.20
C ARG A 327 16.26 1.51 -32.29
N THR A 328 15.97 0.23 -32.16
CA THR A 328 15.88 -0.66 -33.31
C THR A 328 14.42 -0.96 -33.53
#